data_AF-H6UNS1-F1
#
_entry.id   AF-H6UNS1-F1
#
_cell.length_a   1.000
_cell.length_b   1.000
_cell.length_c   1.000
_cell.angle_alpha   90.00
_cell.angle_beta   90.00
_cell.angle_gamma   90.00
#
_symmetry.space_group_name_H-M   'P 1'
#
loop_
_entity.id
_entity.type
_entity.pdbx_description
1 polymer ?
#
loop_
_entity_poly.entity_id
_entity_poly.type
_entity_poly.pdbx_seq_one_letter_code
_entity_poly.pdbx_strand_id
1 'polypeptide(L)'
;LLFSADKVMAENVSGVILFHETLYQKASDGTPFVKVLQDKGIIPGIKVDKGVVELMGATGETTTQGLDGLSERCAQYKKDGAQFAKWRCVLKIGAVTPSYQSMIENANVLARYASICQLNGLVPIVEPEVLPDGEHDLERAQYVTEQVLAFQYKALADH
;
A
#
# COMPACT_ATOMS: atom_id res chain seq x y z
N LEU A 1 9.66 20.89 1.16
CA LEU A 1 8.40 21.56 1.55
C LEU A 1 7.66 20.75 2.61
N LEU A 2 7.06 19.59 2.29
CA LEU A 2 6.28 18.80 3.26
C LEU A 2 7.13 18.35 4.47
N PHE A 3 8.27 17.68 4.23
CA PHE A 3 9.11 17.14 5.32
C PHE A 3 9.86 18.22 6.10
N SER A 4 9.86 19.46 5.60
CA SER A 4 10.49 20.62 6.24
C SER A 4 9.47 21.52 6.94
N ALA A 5 8.21 21.09 7.07
CA ALA A 5 7.23 21.77 7.93
C ALA A 5 7.74 21.86 9.38
N ASP A 6 7.12 22.74 10.17
CA ASP A 6 7.54 22.97 11.55
C ASP A 6 7.38 21.72 12.45
N LYS A 7 7.79 21.86 13.71
CA LYS A 7 7.85 20.75 14.66
C LYS A 7 6.48 20.16 15.00
N VAL A 8 5.38 20.90 14.81
CA VAL A 8 4.01 20.42 15.06
C VAL A 8 3.67 19.24 14.16
N MET A 9 4.33 19.10 13.00
CA MET A 9 4.20 17.92 12.14
C MET A 9 4.48 16.62 12.90
N ALA A 10 5.51 16.57 13.74
CA ALA A 10 5.90 15.37 14.46
C ALA A 10 4.87 14.93 15.52
N GLU A 11 4.02 15.85 15.96
CA GLU A 11 2.94 15.58 16.91
C GLU A 11 1.73 14.91 16.25
N ASN A 12 1.62 15.01 14.91
CA ASN A 12 0.43 14.60 14.15
C ASN A 12 0.72 13.55 13.07
N VAL A 13 1.99 13.35 12.71
CA VAL A 13 2.40 12.44 11.64
C VAL A 13 3.31 11.36 12.21
N SER A 14 2.77 10.16 12.41
CA SER A 14 3.55 9.01 12.89
C SER A 14 4.47 8.41 11.83
N GLY A 15 4.08 8.50 10.55
CA GLY A 15 4.85 7.94 9.45
C GLY A 15 4.53 8.59 8.11
N VAL A 16 5.46 8.47 7.17
CA VAL A 16 5.33 8.99 5.81
C VAL A 16 5.66 7.89 4.81
N ILE A 17 4.72 7.62 3.91
CA ILE A 17 4.92 6.70 2.78
C ILE A 17 5.64 7.45 1.67
N LEU A 18 6.81 6.97 1.27
CA LEU A 18 7.63 7.52 0.21
C LEU A 18 7.49 6.69 -1.07
N PHE A 19 7.74 7.34 -2.21
CA PHE A 19 8.04 6.63 -3.45
C PHE A 19 9.54 6.30 -3.51
N HIS A 20 9.93 5.34 -4.36
CA HIS A 20 11.31 4.89 -4.50
C HIS A 20 12.28 6.05 -4.72
N GLU A 21 11.96 6.95 -5.65
CA GLU A 21 12.80 8.12 -5.93
C GLU A 21 13.00 8.99 -4.67
N THR A 22 11.90 9.29 -3.97
CA THR A 22 11.92 10.15 -2.78
C THR A 22 12.68 9.54 -1.60
N LEU A 23 12.72 8.21 -1.48
CA LEU A 23 13.52 7.53 -0.44
C LEU A 23 15.01 7.89 -0.54
N TYR A 24 15.52 8.11 -1.75
CA TYR A 24 16.93 8.41 -2.01
C TYR A 24 17.21 9.90 -2.31
N GLN A 25 16.19 10.74 -2.25
CA GLN A 25 16.36 12.19 -2.38
C GLN A 25 16.93 12.82 -1.10
N LYS A 26 17.45 14.03 -1.26
CA LYS A 26 18.05 14.85 -0.20
C LYS A 26 17.35 16.19 -0.13
N ALA A 27 17.30 16.76 1.06
CA ALA A 27 16.94 18.15 1.27
C ALA A 27 18.01 19.09 0.68
N SER A 28 17.68 20.37 0.59
CA SER A 28 18.56 21.41 0.03
C SER A 28 19.87 21.58 0.80
N ASP A 29 19.91 21.16 2.06
CA ASP A 29 21.11 21.14 2.91
C ASP A 29 21.95 19.86 2.76
N GLY A 30 21.53 18.93 1.89
CA GLY A 30 22.18 17.65 1.62
C GLY A 30 21.74 16.50 2.52
N THR A 31 20.86 16.73 3.50
CA THR A 31 20.38 15.68 4.42
C THR A 31 19.43 14.71 3.69
N PRO A 32 19.65 13.38 3.74
CA PRO A 32 18.70 12.41 3.17
C PRO A 32 17.30 12.56 3.76
N PHE A 33 16.24 12.45 2.95
CA PHE A 33 14.86 12.61 3.46
C PHE A 33 14.49 11.60 4.53
N VAL A 34 14.97 10.35 4.44
CA VAL A 34 14.82 9.35 5.50
C VAL A 34 15.32 9.89 6.84
N LYS A 35 16.49 10.55 6.85
CA LYS A 35 17.07 11.14 8.05
C LYS A 35 16.25 12.33 8.54
N VAL A 36 15.78 13.21 7.64
CA VAL A 36 14.91 14.33 8.01
C VAL A 36 13.65 13.86 8.75
N LEU A 37 13.05 12.74 8.31
CA LEU A 37 11.89 12.15 8.97
C LEU A 37 12.26 11.54 10.33
N GLN A 38 13.34 10.76 10.38
CA GLN A 38 13.82 10.10 11.60
C GLN A 38 14.21 11.11 12.69
N ASP A 39 14.91 12.19 12.33
CA ASP A 39 15.31 13.26 13.27
C ASP A 39 14.08 13.98 13.89
N LYS A 40 12.91 13.86 13.24
CA LYS A 40 11.62 14.35 13.75
C LYS A 40 10.79 13.28 14.46
N GLY A 41 11.30 12.04 14.60
CA GLY A 41 10.54 10.92 15.17
C GLY A 41 9.46 10.36 14.24
N ILE A 42 9.49 10.70 12.95
CA ILE A 42 8.53 10.23 11.95
C ILE A 42 9.08 8.98 11.26
N ILE A 43 8.28 7.92 11.21
CA ILE A 43 8.69 6.64 10.66
C ILE A 43 8.68 6.69 9.12
N PRO A 44 9.79 6.39 8.43
CA PRO A 44 9.80 6.29 6.97
C PRO A 44 9.15 4.97 6.51
N GLY A 45 8.25 5.05 5.54
CA GLY A 45 7.66 3.90 4.85
C GLY A 45 7.86 3.98 3.34
N ILE A 46 7.68 2.86 2.65
CA ILE A 46 7.94 2.75 1.21
C ILE A 46 6.78 2.12 0.45
N LYS A 47 6.33 2.77 -0.63
CA LYS A 47 5.41 2.15 -1.60
C LYS A 47 6.17 1.14 -2.45
N VAL A 48 5.74 -0.12 -2.45
CA VAL A 48 6.49 -1.20 -3.12
C VAL A 48 5.77 -1.83 -4.31
N ASP A 49 4.46 -1.62 -4.45
CA ASP A 49 3.71 -2.05 -5.63
C ASP A 49 4.12 -1.25 -6.88
N LYS A 50 4.02 -1.90 -8.05
CA LYS A 50 4.36 -1.34 -9.37
C LYS A 50 3.11 -0.97 -10.17
N GLY A 51 2.03 -0.61 -9.48
CA GLY A 51 0.77 -0.18 -10.08
C GLY A 51 -0.17 -1.33 -10.44
N VAL A 52 -1.36 -0.93 -10.89
CA VAL A 52 -2.43 -1.85 -11.31
C VAL A 52 -2.20 -2.37 -12.72
N VAL A 53 -2.70 -3.56 -12.99
CA VAL A 53 -2.78 -4.19 -14.32
C VAL A 53 -4.18 -4.74 -14.53
N GLU A 54 -4.63 -4.79 -15.77
CA GLU A 54 -5.95 -5.30 -16.12
C GLU A 54 -6.09 -6.79 -15.79
N LEU A 55 -7.21 -7.16 -15.19
CA LEU A 55 -7.56 -8.53 -14.91
C LEU A 55 -8.28 -9.13 -16.11
N MET A 56 -7.55 -9.87 -16.94
CA MET A 56 -8.08 -10.45 -18.18
C MET A 56 -9.32 -11.33 -17.91
N GLY A 57 -10.38 -11.09 -18.68
CA GLY A 57 -11.67 -11.78 -18.54
C GLY A 57 -12.62 -11.14 -17.51
N ALA A 58 -12.18 -10.12 -16.78
CA ALA A 58 -13.03 -9.33 -15.89
C ALA A 58 -13.65 -8.13 -16.62
N THR A 59 -14.62 -7.47 -15.98
CA THR A 59 -15.30 -6.29 -16.55
C THR A 59 -14.56 -5.00 -16.19
N GLY A 60 -13.40 -4.78 -16.80
CA GLY A 60 -12.58 -3.58 -16.57
C GLY A 60 -12.03 -3.47 -15.15
N GLU A 61 -11.81 -4.62 -14.49
CA GLU A 61 -11.24 -4.70 -13.15
C GLU A 61 -9.73 -4.91 -13.21
N THR A 62 -9.05 -4.69 -12.08
CA THR A 62 -7.60 -4.77 -12.00
C THR A 62 -7.12 -5.69 -10.89
N THR A 63 -5.88 -6.18 -11.03
CA THR A 63 -5.03 -6.61 -9.91
C THR A 63 -3.81 -5.68 -9.83
N THR A 64 -2.94 -5.87 -8.84
CA THR A 64 -1.73 -5.06 -8.67
C THR A 64 -0.49 -5.91 -8.84
N GLN A 65 0.51 -5.38 -9.55
CA GLN A 65 1.79 -6.07 -9.78
C GLN A 65 2.92 -5.54 -8.89
N GLY A 66 4.02 -6.30 -8.81
CA GLY A 66 5.24 -5.85 -8.12
C GLY A 66 5.91 -6.87 -7.18
N LEU A 67 5.44 -8.13 -7.16
CA LEU A 67 5.98 -9.18 -6.29
C LEU A 67 7.35 -9.68 -6.76
N ASP A 68 7.65 -9.58 -8.05
CA ASP A 68 8.93 -10.03 -8.60
C ASP A 68 10.09 -9.21 -8.01
N GLY A 69 11.03 -9.92 -7.38
CA GLY A 69 12.17 -9.33 -6.67
C GLY A 69 11.78 -8.52 -5.42
N LEU A 70 10.57 -8.70 -4.90
CA LEU A 70 10.07 -7.89 -3.77
C LEU A 70 10.88 -8.16 -2.49
N SER A 71 11.30 -9.40 -2.24
CA SER A 71 12.05 -9.74 -1.03
C SER A 71 13.39 -8.99 -0.98
N GLU A 72 14.15 -9.00 -2.07
CA GLU A 72 15.42 -8.30 -2.21
C GLU A 72 15.23 -6.79 -2.06
N ARG A 73 14.18 -6.24 -2.67
CA ARG A 73 13.80 -4.83 -2.52
C ARG A 73 13.44 -4.49 -1.08
N CYS A 74 12.64 -5.31 -0.40
CA CYS A 74 12.26 -5.10 1.01
C CYS A 74 13.49 -5.13 1.92
N ALA A 75 14.40 -6.10 1.74
CA ALA A 75 15.66 -6.16 2.47
C ALA A 75 16.51 -4.89 2.26
N GLN A 76 16.57 -4.39 1.02
CA GLN A 76 17.29 -3.17 0.71
C GLN A 76 16.63 -1.94 1.34
N TYR A 77 15.32 -1.76 1.18
CA TYR A 77 14.59 -0.64 1.78
C TYR A 77 14.66 -0.64 3.32
N LYS A 78 14.67 -1.83 3.95
CA LYS A 78 14.87 -1.95 5.40
C LYS A 78 16.25 -1.43 5.81
N LYS A 79 17.31 -1.79 5.08
CA LYS A 79 18.68 -1.26 5.31
C LYS A 79 18.73 0.26 5.09
N ASP A 80 17.97 0.75 4.13
CA ASP A 80 17.91 2.17 3.78
C ASP A 80 17.00 3.00 4.70
N GLY A 81 16.42 2.37 5.75
CA GLY A 81 15.76 3.05 6.86
C GLY A 81 14.23 2.96 6.86
N ALA A 82 13.59 2.37 5.86
CA ALA A 82 12.15 2.13 5.87
C ALA A 82 11.77 1.11 6.96
N GLN A 83 10.67 1.34 7.66
CA GLN A 83 10.17 0.45 8.73
C GLN A 83 8.83 -0.21 8.38
N PHE A 84 8.12 0.35 7.41
CA PHE A 84 6.88 -0.20 6.90
C PHE A 84 6.81 -0.05 5.38
N ALA A 85 5.94 -0.82 4.76
CA ALA A 85 5.68 -0.77 3.33
C ALA A 85 4.20 -0.49 3.07
N LYS A 86 3.87 -0.13 1.84
CA LYS A 86 2.49 -0.01 1.37
C LYS A 86 2.31 -0.70 0.03
N TRP A 87 1.19 -1.41 -0.12
CA TRP A 87 0.72 -1.96 -1.38
C TRP A 87 -0.75 -1.63 -1.58
N ARG A 88 -1.09 -1.08 -2.75
CA ARG A 88 -2.47 -0.70 -3.11
C ARG A 88 -3.07 -1.65 -4.12
N CYS A 89 -4.23 -2.20 -3.80
CA CYS A 89 -5.16 -2.82 -4.74
C CYS A 89 -6.34 -1.88 -4.98
N VAL A 90 -6.97 -2.00 -6.15
CA VAL A 90 -8.07 -1.12 -6.56
C VAL A 90 -9.25 -1.97 -6.99
N LEU A 91 -10.40 -1.70 -6.37
CA LEU A 91 -11.67 -2.36 -6.63
C LEU A 91 -12.70 -1.29 -6.97
N LYS A 92 -13.55 -1.56 -7.98
CA LYS A 92 -14.54 -0.59 -8.45
C LYS A 92 -15.95 -1.13 -8.23
N ILE A 93 -16.79 -0.31 -7.61
CA ILE A 93 -18.22 -0.61 -7.49
C ILE A 93 -18.90 -0.36 -8.83
N GLY A 94 -19.60 -1.38 -9.31
CA GLY A 94 -20.44 -1.30 -10.50
C GLY A 94 -21.67 -2.19 -10.34
N ALA A 95 -22.44 -2.34 -11.42
CA ALA A 95 -23.63 -3.20 -11.43
C ALA A 95 -23.27 -4.66 -11.09
N VAL A 96 -22.11 -5.13 -11.55
CA VAL A 96 -21.62 -6.51 -11.37
C VAL A 96 -20.21 -6.60 -10.77
N THR A 97 -19.61 -5.46 -10.40
CA THR A 97 -18.25 -5.39 -9.81
C THR A 97 -18.31 -4.82 -8.38
N PRO A 98 -17.35 -5.18 -7.49
CA PRO A 98 -16.23 -6.08 -7.75
C PRO A 98 -16.66 -7.55 -7.91
N SER A 99 -16.09 -8.24 -8.88
CA SER A 99 -16.35 -9.66 -9.12
C SER A 99 -15.64 -10.53 -8.07
N TYR A 100 -16.10 -11.78 -7.94
CA TYR A 100 -15.40 -12.78 -7.11
C TYR A 100 -13.93 -12.94 -7.53
N GLN A 101 -13.66 -12.95 -8.85
CA GLN A 101 -12.30 -13.06 -9.39
C GLN A 101 -11.43 -11.88 -8.98
N SER A 102 -11.95 -10.64 -9.04
CA SER A 102 -11.21 -9.46 -8.60
C SER A 102 -10.93 -9.49 -7.10
N MET A 103 -11.91 -9.85 -6.27
CA MET A 103 -11.74 -9.91 -4.82
C MET A 103 -10.72 -10.97 -4.40
N ILE A 104 -10.79 -12.19 -4.95
CA ILE A 104 -9.85 -13.26 -4.59
C ILE A 104 -8.42 -12.95 -5.05
N GLU A 105 -8.25 -12.42 -6.26
CA GLU A 105 -6.93 -12.11 -6.81
C GLU A 105 -6.26 -10.97 -6.04
N ASN A 106 -6.98 -9.88 -5.78
CA ASN A 106 -6.43 -8.75 -5.00
C ASN A 106 -6.15 -9.14 -3.55
N ALA A 107 -7.01 -9.93 -2.90
CA ALA A 107 -6.76 -10.42 -1.55
C ALA A 107 -5.51 -11.33 -1.49
N ASN A 108 -5.35 -12.23 -2.46
CA ASN A 108 -4.21 -13.15 -2.51
C ASN A 108 -2.89 -12.41 -2.78
N VAL A 109 -2.86 -11.44 -3.71
CA VAL A 109 -1.64 -10.66 -3.96
C VAL A 109 -1.23 -9.80 -2.76
N LEU A 110 -2.21 -9.23 -2.05
CA LEU A 110 -1.99 -8.49 -0.80
C LEU A 110 -1.40 -9.39 0.29
N ALA A 111 -1.90 -10.62 0.44
CA ALA A 111 -1.36 -11.59 1.40
C ALA A 111 0.09 -11.98 1.08
N ARG A 112 0.40 -12.27 -0.19
CA ARG A 112 1.79 -12.54 -0.62
C ARG A 112 2.72 -11.36 -0.36
N TYR A 113 2.28 -10.14 -0.67
CA TYR A 113 3.00 -8.91 -0.36
C TYR A 113 3.27 -8.77 1.15
N ALA A 114 2.25 -8.99 1.99
CA ALA A 114 2.35 -8.85 3.43
C ALA A 114 3.35 -9.85 4.04
N SER A 115 3.27 -11.12 3.62
CA SER A 115 4.21 -12.18 4.04
C SER A 115 5.66 -11.81 3.71
N ILE A 116 5.94 -11.38 2.47
CA ILE A 116 7.29 -10.96 2.05
C ILE A 116 7.80 -9.76 2.88
N CYS A 117 6.94 -8.79 3.19
CA CYS A 117 7.32 -7.64 4.02
C CYS A 117 7.70 -8.06 5.44
N GLN A 118 6.88 -8.90 6.07
CA GLN A 118 7.11 -9.38 7.43
C GLN A 118 8.42 -10.17 7.54
N LEU A 119 8.70 -11.05 6.57
CA LEU A 119 9.97 -11.79 6.48
C LEU A 119 11.20 -10.89 6.43
N ASN A 120 11.06 -9.67 5.91
CA ASN A 120 12.13 -8.69 5.79
C ASN A 120 12.07 -7.59 6.88
N GLY A 121 11.25 -7.77 7.91
CA GLY A 121 11.14 -6.84 9.04
C GLY A 121 10.46 -5.51 8.71
N LEU A 122 9.62 -5.47 7.68
CA LEU A 122 8.78 -4.31 7.34
C LEU A 122 7.34 -4.61 7.75
N VAL A 123 6.68 -3.66 8.43
CA VAL A 123 5.24 -3.74 8.68
C VAL A 123 4.49 -3.48 7.36
N PRO A 124 3.61 -4.38 6.88
CA PRO A 124 2.86 -4.14 5.65
C PRO A 124 1.57 -3.34 5.91
N ILE A 125 1.40 -2.21 5.23
CA ILE A 125 0.09 -1.56 5.09
C ILE A 125 -0.63 -2.22 3.91
N VAL A 126 -1.72 -2.89 4.23
CA VAL A 126 -2.56 -3.63 3.29
C VAL A 126 -3.73 -2.72 2.87
N GLU A 127 -3.73 -2.26 1.61
CA GLU A 127 -4.70 -1.26 1.13
C GLU A 127 -5.58 -1.81 -0.01
N PRO A 128 -6.76 -2.37 0.31
CA PRO A 128 -7.76 -2.81 -0.65
C PRO A 128 -8.74 -1.67 -0.98
N GLU A 129 -8.32 -0.68 -1.76
CA GLU A 129 -9.14 0.52 -1.98
C GLU A 129 -10.37 0.20 -2.84
N VAL A 130 -11.55 0.36 -2.24
CA VAL A 130 -12.83 0.39 -2.95
C VAL A 130 -13.10 1.83 -3.39
N LEU A 131 -13.08 2.07 -4.70
CA LEU A 131 -13.22 3.42 -5.27
C LEU A 131 -14.62 4.00 -5.03
N PRO A 132 -14.74 5.31 -4.75
CA PRO A 132 -16.01 5.99 -4.58
C PRO A 132 -16.71 6.31 -5.91
N ASP A 133 -16.04 6.11 -7.05
CA ASP A 133 -16.58 6.41 -8.38
C ASP A 133 -17.89 5.64 -8.66
N GLY A 134 -18.94 6.38 -9.05
CA GLY A 134 -20.23 5.83 -9.47
C GLY A 134 -21.41 6.53 -8.81
N GLU A 135 -22.61 5.96 -8.99
CA GLU A 135 -23.87 6.47 -8.43
C GLU A 135 -24.44 5.54 -7.33
N HIS A 136 -23.60 4.66 -6.77
CA HIS A 136 -24.01 3.75 -5.71
C HIS A 136 -24.24 4.51 -4.40
N ASP A 137 -25.15 3.99 -3.58
CA ASP A 137 -25.44 4.57 -2.27
C ASP A 137 -24.50 4.03 -1.17
N LEU A 138 -24.71 4.54 0.05
CA LEU A 138 -23.94 4.15 1.22
C LEU A 138 -24.09 2.66 1.55
N GLU A 139 -25.28 2.10 1.40
CA GLU A 139 -25.55 0.69 1.71
C GLU A 139 -24.77 -0.23 0.77
N ARG A 140 -24.72 0.12 -0.52
CA ARG A 140 -23.91 -0.60 -1.51
C ARG A 140 -22.42 -0.48 -1.22
N ALA A 141 -21.94 0.71 -0.87
CA ALA A 141 -20.53 0.90 -0.50
C ALA A 141 -20.16 0.05 0.72
N GLN A 142 -20.98 0.09 1.77
CA GLN A 142 -20.80 -0.73 2.98
C GLN A 142 -20.76 -2.22 2.64
N TYR A 143 -21.75 -2.72 1.90
CA TYR A 143 -21.81 -4.12 1.50
C TYR A 143 -20.55 -4.57 0.76
N VAL A 144 -20.09 -3.78 -0.21
CA VAL A 144 -18.88 -4.11 -0.96
C VAL A 144 -17.65 -4.09 -0.07
N THR A 145 -17.50 -3.08 0.79
CA THR A 145 -16.38 -3.01 1.74
C THR A 145 -16.36 -4.21 2.69
N GLU A 146 -17.51 -4.63 3.22
CA GLU A 146 -17.60 -5.84 4.07
C GLU A 146 -17.09 -7.08 3.33
N GLN A 147 -17.52 -7.29 2.09
CA GLN A 147 -17.06 -8.43 1.29
C GLN A 147 -15.56 -8.35 1.00
N VAL A 148 -15.06 -7.21 0.53
CA VAL A 148 -13.65 -7.02 0.20
C VAL A 148 -12.74 -7.26 1.42
N LEU A 149 -13.11 -6.74 2.58
CA LEU A 149 -12.36 -6.95 3.82
C LEU A 149 -12.42 -8.40 4.30
N ALA A 150 -13.56 -9.09 4.15
CA ALA A 150 -13.66 -10.50 4.49
C ALA A 150 -12.71 -11.37 3.65
N PHE A 151 -12.65 -11.13 2.32
CA PHE A 151 -11.69 -11.80 1.44
C PHE A 151 -10.25 -11.49 1.83
N GLN A 152 -9.94 -10.21 2.11
CA GLN A 152 -8.61 -9.80 2.52
C GLN A 152 -8.15 -10.52 3.80
N TYR A 153 -8.94 -10.45 4.87
CA TYR A 153 -8.53 -11.05 6.15
C TYR A 153 -8.46 -12.58 6.06
N LYS A 154 -9.33 -13.22 5.27
CA LYS A 154 -9.23 -14.65 5.02
C LYS A 154 -7.92 -15.00 4.30
N ALA A 155 -7.55 -14.27 3.25
CA ALA A 155 -6.31 -14.49 2.53
C ALA A 155 -5.08 -14.24 3.43
N LEU A 156 -5.10 -13.19 4.25
CA LEU A 156 -4.04 -12.93 5.23
C LEU A 156 -3.88 -14.05 6.27
N ALA A 157 -4.98 -14.73 6.64
CA ALA A 157 -4.92 -15.86 7.57
C ALA A 157 -4.42 -17.17 6.93
N ASP A 158 -4.55 -17.29 5.60
CA ASP A 158 -4.13 -18.49 4.86
C ASP A 158 -2.63 -18.50 4.51
N HIS A 159 -1.97 -17.34 4.54
CA HIS A 159 -0.54 -17.15 4.20
C HIS A 159 0.31 -16.96 5.45
#